data_AF-A0A7S3F0M4-F1
#
_entry.id   AF-A0A7S3F0M4-F1
#
_cell.length_a   1.000
_cell.length_b   1.000
_cell.length_c   1.000
_cell.angle_alpha   90.00
_cell.angle_beta   90.00
_cell.angle_gamma   90.00
#
_symmetry.space_group_name_H-M   'P 1'
#
loop_
_entity.id
_entity.type
_entity.pdbx_description
1 polymer ?
#
loop_
_entity_poly.entity_id
_entity_poly.type
_entity_poly.pdbx_seq_one_letter_code
_entity_poly.pdbx_strand_id
1 'polypeptide(L)'
;DSLVAQVIQLATAASRRSIVVRVNLKDSFGAKQPPRLGLIAKELTKAGATVVLACSPGDAECQSLEAVLTEALLSVGVASAGRIGIRACCGNEAGLELYSRALVLGVKRFDTCLLDGPMLAPHPEQFANVLEQQGFSHGLNLEILRGRAHVKVGTEEE
;
A
#
# COMPACT_ATOMS: atom_id res chain seq x y z
N ASP A 1 -23.07 2.15 -2.59
CA ASP A 1 -23.32 2.76 -1.27
C ASP A 1 -23.70 1.75 -0.19
N SER A 2 -24.64 0.82 -0.43
CA SER A 2 -24.97 -0.26 0.54
C SER A 2 -23.76 -1.13 0.95
N LEU A 3 -22.91 -1.54 0.00
CA LEU A 3 -21.72 -2.33 0.30
C LEU A 3 -20.69 -1.55 1.15
N VAL A 4 -20.48 -0.26 0.84
CA VAL A 4 -19.54 0.59 1.60
C VAL A 4 -19.99 0.71 3.05
N ALA A 5 -21.30 0.91 3.29
CA ALA A 5 -21.86 0.96 4.63
C ALA A 5 -21.65 -0.35 5.41
N GLN A 6 -21.84 -1.51 4.76
CA GLN A 6 -21.58 -2.82 5.38
C GLN A 6 -20.10 -3.00 5.74
N VAL A 7 -19.19 -2.60 4.87
CA VAL A 7 -17.74 -2.67 5.15
C VAL A 7 -17.35 -1.73 6.29
N ILE A 8 -17.93 -0.53 6.37
CA ILE A 8 -17.72 0.39 7.49
C ILE A 8 -18.19 -0.22 8.82
N GLN A 9 -19.36 -0.86 8.84
CA GLN A 9 -19.89 -1.54 10.02
C GLN A 9 -18.97 -2.70 10.46
N LEU A 10 -18.51 -3.52 9.51
CA LEU A 10 -17.56 -4.60 9.76
C LEU A 10 -16.23 -4.07 10.33
N ALA A 11 -15.65 -3.05 9.71
CA ALA A 11 -14.41 -2.42 10.16
C ALA A 11 -14.54 -1.86 11.59
N THR A 12 -15.67 -1.20 11.88
CA THR A 12 -15.96 -0.65 13.20
C THR A 12 -16.06 -1.76 14.26
N ALA A 13 -16.78 -2.84 13.97
CA ALA A 13 -16.93 -3.97 14.87
C ALA A 13 -15.60 -4.69 15.13
N ALA A 14 -14.79 -4.88 14.09
CA ALA A 14 -13.47 -5.50 14.17
C ALA A 14 -12.47 -4.65 14.96
N SER A 15 -12.48 -3.33 14.76
CA SER A 15 -11.64 -2.37 15.48
C SER A 15 -11.86 -2.43 16.99
N ARG A 16 -13.11 -2.58 17.45
CA ARG A 16 -13.46 -2.75 18.87
C ARG A 16 -12.90 -4.05 19.49
N ARG A 17 -12.49 -5.00 18.65
CA ARG A 17 -11.89 -6.29 19.06
C ARG A 17 -10.40 -6.35 18.75
N SER A 18 -9.77 -5.22 18.44
CA SER A 18 -8.35 -5.15 18.04
C SER A 18 -8.01 -6.01 16.82
N ILE A 19 -9.00 -6.28 15.95
CA ILE A 19 -8.79 -6.99 14.69
C ILE A 19 -8.46 -5.98 13.60
N VAL A 20 -7.35 -6.19 12.90
CA VAL A 20 -6.94 -5.34 11.78
C VAL A 20 -7.77 -5.67 10.55
N VAL A 21 -8.55 -4.69 10.08
CA VAL A 21 -9.28 -4.80 8.81
C VAL A 21 -8.53 -4.04 7.74
N ARG A 22 -8.28 -4.73 6.63
CA ARG A 22 -7.64 -4.16 5.45
C ARG A 22 -8.63 -4.16 4.29
N VAL A 23 -8.88 -3.00 3.71
CA VAL A 23 -9.80 -2.84 2.57
C VAL A 23 -9.00 -2.45 1.34
N ASN A 24 -9.03 -3.29 0.31
CA ASN A 24 -8.41 -2.99 -0.98
C ASN A 24 -9.45 -2.37 -1.91
N LEU A 25 -9.25 -1.12 -2.29
CA LEU A 25 -10.06 -0.44 -3.30
C LEU A 25 -9.43 -0.71 -4.67
N LYS A 26 -10.01 -1.65 -5.42
CA LYS A 26 -9.57 -1.97 -6.79
C LYS A 26 -9.94 -0.86 -7.77
N ASP A 27 -9.18 -0.74 -8.85
CA ASP A 27 -9.39 0.25 -9.92
C ASP A 27 -9.47 1.70 -9.39
N SER A 28 -8.76 1.99 -8.30
CA SER A 28 -8.81 3.30 -7.64
C SER A 28 -8.24 4.42 -8.52
N PHE A 29 -7.40 4.07 -9.50
CA PHE A 29 -6.65 5.04 -10.30
C PHE A 29 -7.26 5.27 -11.69
N GLY A 30 -8.04 4.30 -12.19
CA GLY A 30 -8.94 4.49 -13.35
C GLY A 30 -10.28 5.14 -12.99
N ALA A 31 -10.54 5.43 -11.71
CA ALA A 31 -11.80 6.02 -11.29
C ALA A 31 -11.91 7.48 -11.78
N LYS A 32 -12.92 7.75 -12.62
CA LYS A 32 -13.29 9.10 -13.09
C LYS A 32 -13.74 10.07 -11.97
N GLN A 33 -13.67 9.66 -10.70
CA GLN A 33 -14.16 10.43 -9.55
C GLN A 33 -13.22 10.35 -8.32
N PRO A 34 -12.01 10.94 -8.37
CA PRO A 34 -11.08 10.98 -7.24
C PRO A 34 -11.68 11.48 -5.91
N PRO A 35 -12.54 12.53 -5.87
CA PRO A 35 -13.14 13.00 -4.61
C PRO A 35 -14.00 11.94 -3.91
N ARG A 36 -14.70 11.10 -4.67
CA ARG A 36 -15.53 10.03 -4.11
C ARG A 36 -14.67 8.96 -3.43
N LEU A 37 -13.52 8.63 -4.02
CA LEU A 37 -12.58 7.69 -3.43
C LEU A 37 -11.96 8.24 -2.15
N GLY A 38 -11.60 9.53 -2.11
CA GLY A 38 -11.10 10.19 -0.90
C GLY A 38 -12.11 10.11 0.25
N LEU A 39 -13.38 10.37 -0.02
CA LEU A 39 -14.46 10.24 0.96
C LEU A 39 -14.64 8.80 1.46
N ILE A 40 -14.60 7.81 0.56
CA ILE A 40 -14.69 6.40 0.97
C ILE A 40 -13.49 6.01 1.83
N ALA A 41 -12.28 6.38 1.43
CA ALA A 41 -11.05 6.12 2.18
C ALA A 41 -11.10 6.75 3.58
N LYS A 42 -11.61 7.99 3.68
CA LYS A 42 -11.83 8.69 4.94
C LYS A 42 -12.75 7.93 5.88
N GLU A 43 -13.94 7.55 5.42
CA GLU A 43 -14.92 6.87 6.26
C GLU A 43 -14.45 5.48 6.70
N LEU A 44 -13.79 4.72 5.80
CA LEU A 44 -13.17 3.44 6.16
C LEU A 44 -12.05 3.62 7.20
N THR A 45 -11.23 4.65 7.04
CA THR A 45 -10.11 4.92 7.97
C THR A 45 -10.62 5.32 9.36
N LYS A 46 -11.68 6.15 9.42
CA LYS A 46 -12.38 6.48 10.67
C LYS A 46 -12.97 5.24 11.35
N ALA A 47 -13.47 4.29 10.56
CA ALA A 47 -13.98 3.01 11.06
C ALA A 47 -12.90 2.08 11.61
N GLY A 48 -11.61 2.43 11.51
CA GLY A 48 -10.50 1.58 11.99
C GLY A 48 -9.79 0.80 10.91
N ALA A 49 -10.23 0.88 9.65
CA ALA A 49 -9.62 0.12 8.57
C ALA A 49 -8.27 0.72 8.15
N THR A 50 -7.39 -0.15 7.65
CA THR A 50 -6.30 0.23 6.75
C THR A 50 -6.82 0.16 5.32
N VAL A 51 -6.77 1.29 4.61
CA VAL A 51 -7.25 1.40 3.23
C VAL A 51 -6.07 1.28 2.30
N VAL A 52 -6.16 0.38 1.32
CA VAL A 52 -5.15 0.22 0.29
C VAL A 52 -5.74 0.58 -1.06
N LEU A 53 -5.13 1.57 -1.69
CA LEU A 53 -5.46 2.01 -3.04
C LEU A 53 -4.68 1.12 -4.01
N ALA A 54 -5.40 0.32 -4.80
CA ALA A 54 -4.80 -0.58 -5.77
C ALA A 54 -4.93 0.01 -7.18
N CYS A 55 -3.81 0.08 -7.92
CA CYS A 55 -3.83 0.35 -9.36
C CYS A 55 -3.92 -0.93 -10.15
N SER A 56 -4.61 -0.87 -11.30
CA SER A 56 -4.75 -1.99 -12.19
C SER A 56 -3.69 -1.92 -13.30
N PRO A 57 -3.26 -3.07 -13.84
CA PRO A 57 -2.31 -3.07 -14.95
C PRO A 57 -2.96 -2.44 -16.19
N GLY A 58 -2.24 -1.53 -16.85
CA GLY A 58 -2.76 -0.85 -18.04
C GLY A 58 -3.57 0.43 -17.76
N ASP A 59 -3.68 0.85 -16.49
CA ASP A 59 -4.09 2.22 -16.16
C ASP A 59 -2.99 3.17 -16.66
N ALA A 60 -3.15 3.64 -17.92
CA ALA A 60 -2.18 4.45 -18.65
C ALA A 60 -1.90 5.83 -18.03
N GLU A 61 -2.53 6.16 -16.91
CA GLU A 61 -2.45 7.46 -16.27
C GLU A 61 -1.96 7.35 -14.83
N CYS A 62 -0.68 6.99 -14.65
CA CYS A 62 0.04 7.30 -13.41
C CYS A 62 0.01 8.81 -13.06
N GLN A 63 -0.48 9.68 -13.97
CA GLN A 63 -0.73 11.09 -13.72
C GLN A 63 -1.96 11.35 -12.82
N SER A 64 -2.96 10.46 -12.80
CA SER A 64 -4.13 10.59 -11.88
C SER A 64 -3.82 10.16 -10.44
N LEU A 65 -2.72 9.43 -10.24
CA LEU A 65 -2.25 8.90 -8.95
C LEU A 65 -2.12 9.99 -7.90
N GLU A 66 -1.40 11.06 -8.22
CA GLU A 66 -1.07 12.10 -7.25
C GLU A 66 -2.34 12.84 -6.81
N ALA A 67 -3.28 13.07 -7.73
CA ALA A 67 -4.58 13.65 -7.39
C ALA A 67 -5.39 12.70 -6.47
N VAL A 68 -5.47 11.41 -6.79
CA VAL A 68 -6.19 10.41 -5.97
C VAL A 68 -5.54 10.24 -4.60
N LEU A 69 -4.22 10.12 -4.53
CA LEU A 69 -3.48 9.97 -3.28
C LEU A 69 -3.56 11.23 -2.43
N THR A 70 -3.34 12.40 -3.03
CA THR A 70 -3.44 13.67 -2.33
C THR A 70 -4.84 13.85 -1.78
N GLU A 71 -5.88 13.61 -2.58
CA GLU A 71 -7.26 13.71 -2.13
C GLU A 71 -7.58 12.72 -1.01
N ALA A 72 -7.11 11.47 -1.11
CA ALA A 72 -7.30 10.47 -0.07
C ALA A 72 -6.57 10.86 1.24
N LEU A 73 -5.32 11.31 1.15
CA LEU A 73 -4.52 11.74 2.29
C LEU A 73 -5.08 13.01 2.95
N LEU A 74 -5.49 14.00 2.15
CA LEU A 74 -6.15 15.22 2.61
C LEU A 74 -7.49 14.89 3.29
N SER A 75 -8.29 14.02 2.67
CA SER A 75 -9.58 13.61 3.21
C SER A 75 -9.46 12.89 4.56
N VAL A 76 -8.45 12.02 4.69
CA VAL A 76 -8.20 11.20 5.89
C VAL A 76 -7.51 12.00 6.99
N GLY A 77 -6.71 13.00 6.62
CA GLY A 77 -5.95 13.86 7.52
C GLY A 77 -4.63 13.23 7.99
N VAL A 78 -3.68 14.09 8.37
CA VAL A 78 -2.29 13.72 8.70
C VAL A 78 -2.20 12.64 9.79
N ALA A 79 -3.03 12.75 10.84
CA ALA A 79 -3.04 11.80 11.96
C ALA A 79 -3.39 10.36 11.53
N SER A 80 -4.10 10.21 10.41
CA SER A 80 -4.55 8.93 9.89
C SER A 80 -3.87 8.52 8.58
N ALA A 81 -2.93 9.32 8.06
CA ALA A 81 -2.19 9.04 6.83
C ALA A 81 -1.47 7.68 6.87
N GLY A 82 -0.99 7.25 8.04
CA GLY A 82 -0.37 5.94 8.21
C GLY A 82 -1.31 4.76 7.90
N ARG A 83 -2.63 4.96 7.92
CA ARG A 83 -3.66 3.95 7.58
C ARG A 83 -3.94 3.84 6.08
N ILE A 84 -3.31 4.68 5.27
CA ILE A 84 -3.35 4.58 3.82
C ILE A 84 -2.14 3.79 3.34
N GLY A 85 -2.40 2.82 2.47
CA GLY A 85 -1.39 2.06 1.75
C GLY A 85 -1.65 2.04 0.26
N ILE A 86 -0.68 1.54 -0.48
CA ILE A 86 -0.75 1.40 -1.94
C ILE A 86 -0.38 -0.01 -2.34
N ARG A 87 -1.06 -0.47 -3.38
CA ARG A 87 -0.68 -1.64 -4.15
C ARG A 87 -0.57 -1.26 -5.62
N ALA A 88 0.64 -1.27 -6.14
CA ALA A 88 0.85 -1.21 -7.57
C ALA A 88 0.57 -2.60 -8.17
N CYS A 89 -0.19 -2.70 -9.26
CA CYS A 89 -0.28 -3.92 -10.08
C CYS A 89 0.34 -3.68 -11.46
N CYS A 90 1.45 -2.95 -11.50
CA CYS A 90 2.33 -2.80 -12.65
C CYS A 90 3.73 -3.24 -12.20
N GLY A 91 4.19 -4.39 -12.67
CA GLY A 91 5.48 -4.92 -12.29
C GLY A 91 6.54 -4.38 -13.24
N ASN A 92 7.41 -3.50 -12.73
CA ASN A 92 8.65 -2.94 -13.32
C ASN A 92 8.91 -1.54 -12.71
N GLU A 93 9.67 -0.71 -13.43
CA GLU A 93 9.99 0.68 -13.13
C GLU A 93 8.76 1.55 -12.86
N ALA A 94 7.65 1.36 -13.57
CA ALA A 94 6.45 2.19 -13.38
C ALA A 94 5.83 1.99 -11.99
N GLY A 95 5.81 0.74 -11.49
CA GLY A 95 5.34 0.45 -10.14
C GLY A 95 6.27 1.00 -9.06
N LEU A 96 7.59 0.97 -9.29
CA LEU A 96 8.58 1.57 -8.39
C LEU A 96 8.49 3.10 -8.36
N GLU A 97 8.29 3.73 -9.52
CA GLU A 97 8.05 5.18 -9.62
C GLU A 97 6.77 5.57 -8.88
N LEU A 98 5.71 4.76 -8.99
CA LEU A 98 4.47 4.94 -8.24
C LEU A 98 4.74 4.97 -6.72
N TYR A 99 5.54 4.02 -6.24
CA TYR A 99 5.84 3.90 -4.82
C TYR A 99 6.74 5.04 -4.34
N SER A 100 7.72 5.41 -5.15
CA SER A 100 8.58 6.58 -4.92
C SER A 100 7.75 7.86 -4.72
N ARG A 101 6.83 8.17 -5.65
CA ARG A 101 5.97 9.37 -5.53
C ARG A 101 5.09 9.32 -4.29
N ALA A 102 4.51 8.15 -4.00
CA ALA A 102 3.68 7.97 -2.82
C ALA A 102 4.45 8.06 -1.50
N LEU A 103 5.71 7.64 -1.46
CA LEU A 103 6.60 7.84 -0.30
C LEU A 103 6.76 9.32 0.01
N VAL A 104 7.01 10.15 -1.02
CA VAL A 104 7.10 11.62 -0.88
C VAL A 104 5.80 12.22 -0.35
N LEU A 105 4.65 11.66 -0.74
CA LEU A 105 3.34 12.06 -0.21
C LEU A 105 3.07 11.56 1.22
N GLY A 106 4.00 10.80 1.83
CA GLY A 106 3.91 10.35 3.22
C GLY A 106 3.18 9.02 3.42
N VAL A 107 2.93 8.27 2.34
CA VAL A 107 2.40 6.89 2.43
C VAL A 107 3.45 5.98 3.09
N LYS A 108 3.00 5.12 4.00
CA LYS A 108 3.90 4.26 4.81
C LYS A 108 3.71 2.76 4.57
N ARG A 109 2.75 2.38 3.73
CA ARG A 109 2.37 0.98 3.50
C ARG A 109 2.33 0.69 2.02
N PHE A 110 3.12 -0.29 1.60
CA PHE A 110 3.28 -0.69 0.21
C PHE A 110 3.22 -2.20 0.12
N ASP A 111 2.39 -2.71 -0.77
CA ASP A 111 2.41 -4.13 -1.10
C ASP A 111 3.58 -4.45 -2.02
N THR A 112 4.22 -5.59 -1.84
CA THR A 112 5.28 -6.06 -2.74
C THR A 112 5.01 -7.52 -3.10
N CYS A 113 5.64 -8.03 -4.15
CA CYS A 113 5.52 -9.42 -4.56
C CYS A 113 6.89 -10.04 -4.76
N LEU A 114 7.13 -11.24 -4.20
CA LEU A 114 8.38 -11.98 -4.41
C LEU A 114 8.51 -12.57 -5.82
N LEU A 115 7.42 -12.57 -6.58
CA LEU A 115 7.41 -13.04 -7.96
C LEU A 115 7.51 -11.85 -8.90
N ASP A 116 8.38 -11.97 -9.89
CA ASP A 116 8.46 -11.01 -10.98
C ASP A 116 7.35 -11.27 -12.00
N GLY A 117 6.69 -10.21 -12.44
CA GLY A 117 5.69 -10.31 -13.49
C GLY A 117 5.05 -8.95 -13.79
N PRO A 118 4.66 -8.68 -15.04
CA PRO A 118 4.22 -7.35 -15.48
C PRO A 118 2.95 -6.85 -14.79
N MET A 119 2.17 -7.76 -14.19
CA MET A 119 0.90 -7.47 -13.51
C MET A 119 1.01 -7.61 -11.99
N LEU A 120 2.23 -7.83 -11.48
CA LEU A 120 2.51 -8.03 -10.06
C LEU A 120 2.99 -6.73 -9.42
N ALA A 121 2.91 -6.68 -8.09
CA ALA A 121 3.49 -5.58 -7.34
C ALA A 121 5.02 -5.60 -7.48
N PRO A 122 5.70 -4.44 -7.36
CA PRO A 122 7.16 -4.38 -7.38
C PRO A 122 7.83 -5.39 -6.44
N HIS A 123 8.98 -5.91 -6.86
CA HIS A 123 9.75 -6.84 -6.05
C HIS A 123 10.24 -6.15 -4.76
N PRO A 124 10.14 -6.78 -3.58
CA PRO A 124 10.53 -6.16 -2.31
C PRO A 124 11.99 -5.70 -2.29
N GLU A 125 12.90 -6.44 -2.93
CA GLU A 125 14.30 -6.02 -3.03
C GLU A 125 14.46 -4.74 -3.85
N GLN A 126 13.78 -4.65 -5.00
CA GLN A 126 13.85 -3.46 -5.85
C GLN A 126 13.31 -2.24 -5.13
N PHE A 127 12.20 -2.40 -4.40
CA PHE A 127 11.61 -1.33 -3.63
C PHE A 127 12.47 -0.94 -2.41
N ALA A 128 13.14 -1.90 -1.77
CA ALA A 128 14.09 -1.62 -0.71
C ALA A 128 15.23 -0.70 -1.19
N ASN A 129 15.79 -0.98 -2.37
CA ASN A 129 16.81 -0.11 -2.97
C ASN A 129 16.28 1.33 -3.19
N VAL A 130 15.01 1.48 -3.60
CA VAL A 130 14.37 2.82 -3.73
C VAL A 130 14.29 3.53 -2.38
N LEU A 131 13.89 2.81 -1.32
CA LEU A 131 13.83 3.35 0.04
C LEU A 131 15.22 3.83 0.50
N GLU A 132 16.26 3.01 0.32
CA GLU A 132 17.64 3.35 0.70
C GLU A 132 18.15 4.57 -0.08
N GLN A 133 17.94 4.62 -1.40
CA GLN A 133 18.33 5.75 -2.25
C GLN A 133 17.68 7.07 -1.83
N GLN A 134 16.47 7.01 -1.27
CA GLN A 134 15.73 8.18 -0.79
C GLN A 134 15.95 8.46 0.71
N GLY A 135 16.82 7.69 1.38
CA GLY A 135 17.13 7.88 2.80
C GLY A 135 16.04 7.41 3.76
N PHE A 136 15.11 6.56 3.31
CA PHE A 136 14.12 5.93 4.18
C PHE A 136 14.68 4.65 4.80
N SER A 137 14.38 4.43 6.08
CA SER A 137 14.69 3.17 6.74
C SER A 137 13.66 2.10 6.43
N HIS A 138 14.11 0.84 6.36
CA HIS A 138 13.24 -0.32 6.23
C HIS A 138 13.73 -1.47 7.11
N GLY A 139 12.82 -2.36 7.50
CA GLY A 139 13.15 -3.57 8.28
C GLY A 139 13.51 -4.80 7.43
N LEU A 140 13.67 -4.65 6.11
CA LEU A 140 13.96 -5.77 5.22
C LEU A 140 15.42 -6.22 5.34
N ASN A 141 15.64 -7.52 5.49
CA ASN A 141 16.97 -8.13 5.37
C ASN A 141 17.20 -8.54 3.91
N LEU A 142 18.01 -7.77 3.20
CA LEU A 142 18.29 -8.01 1.79
C LEU A 142 19.13 -9.27 1.54
N GLU A 143 19.93 -9.73 2.51
CA GLU A 143 20.67 -10.98 2.38
C GLU A 143 19.72 -12.18 2.36
N ILE A 144 18.69 -12.18 3.21
CA ILE A 144 17.63 -13.20 3.20
C ILE A 144 16.86 -13.15 1.88
N LEU A 145 16.42 -11.97 1.45
CA LEU A 145 15.67 -11.83 0.20
C LEU A 145 16.45 -12.29 -1.04
N ARG A 146 17.77 -12.07 -1.06
CA ARG A 146 18.67 -12.52 -2.13
C ARG A 146 19.02 -14.01 -2.06
N GLY A 147 18.51 -14.74 -1.07
CA GLY A 147 18.89 -16.13 -0.82
C GLY A 147 20.36 -16.29 -0.41
N ARG A 148 20.99 -15.24 0.11
CA ARG A 148 22.41 -15.20 0.54
C ARG A 148 22.58 -15.32 2.05
N ALA A 149 21.48 -15.40 2.81
CA ALA A 149 21.54 -15.64 4.23
C ALA A 149 21.94 -17.11 4.50
N HIS A 150 23.07 -17.29 5.17
CA HIS A 150 23.43 -18.57 5.74
C HIS A 150 22.61 -18.82 7.00
N VAL A 151 21.57 -19.64 6.90
CA VAL A 151 20.81 -20.09 8.07
C VAL A 151 21.60 -21.21 8.73
N LYS A 152 22.29 -20.91 9.83
CA LYS A 152 22.77 -21.95 10.74
C LYS A 152 21.57 -22.50 11.50
N VAL A 153 21.19 -23.74 11.20
CA VAL A 153 20.25 -24.50 12.01
C VAL A 153 21.06 -25.20 13.09
N GLY A 154 21.03 -24.65 14.30
CA GLY A 154 21.57 -25.29 15.50
C GLY A 154 20.45 -25.82 16.39
N THR A 155 20.69 -26.92 17.08
CA THR A 155 19.92 -27.31 18.27
C THR A 155 20.44 -26.53 19.48
N GLU A 156 19.64 -26.36 20.55
CA GLU A 156 19.93 -25.55 21.76
C GLU A 156 21.16 -26.00 22.60
N GLU A 157 22.20 -26.58 22.01
CA GLU A 157 23.44 -27.00 22.67
C GLU A 157 24.71 -26.31 22.13
N GLU A 158 24.59 -25.16 21.47
CA GLU A 158 25.73 -24.28 21.12
C GLU A 158 25.58 -22.85 21.67
#